data_AF-A0A3D5D411-F1
#
_entry.id   AF-A0A3D5D411-F1
#
_cell.length_a   1.000
_cell.length_b   1.000
_cell.length_c   1.000
_cell.angle_alpha   90.00
_cell.angle_beta   90.00
_cell.angle_gamma   90.00
#
_symmetry.space_group_name_H-M   'P 1'
#
loop_
_entity.id
_entity.type
_entity.pdbx_description
1 polymer ?
#
loop_
_entity_poly.entity_id
_entity_poly.type
_entity_poly.pdbx_seq_one_letter_code
_entity_poly.pdbx_strand_id
1 'polypeptide(L)'
;MASTARQLILNVFFQRFGHHPAGWRHPSSKDDGRPNLDWWLRAAKLAEDAKFHTFFLADFIGRSAEVTPQTGRSGLSYQFEPLTLLSAIAASTQHIGLVATVNINFSDPYNIAREFTSLDHLSGGRAGWNIVSSFSGATAANFGL
;
A
#
# COMPACT_ATOMS: atom_id res chain seq x y z
N MET A 1 16.46 -23.92 30.12
CA MET A 1 15.62 -22.84 29.55
C MET A 1 15.05 -23.35 28.25
N ALA A 2 13.72 -23.46 28.12
CA ALA A 2 13.13 -23.84 26.85
C ALA A 2 13.44 -22.73 25.83
N SER A 3 14.13 -23.07 24.74
CA SER A 3 14.25 -22.19 23.59
C SER A 3 12.84 -21.87 23.11
N THR A 4 12.40 -20.62 23.24
CA THR A 4 11.15 -20.18 22.63
C THR A 4 11.20 -20.50 21.14
N ALA A 5 10.22 -21.24 20.65
CA ALA A 5 10.13 -21.58 19.24
C ALA A 5 10.00 -20.27 18.46
N ARG A 6 10.93 -20.01 17.53
CA ARG A 6 10.90 -18.80 16.70
C ARG A 6 9.64 -18.81 15.84
N GLN A 7 8.90 -17.70 15.86
CA GLN A 7 7.74 -17.52 15.00
C GLN A 7 8.13 -16.74 13.74
N LEU A 8 7.42 -17.01 12.64
CA LEU A 8 7.56 -16.24 11.41
C LEU A 8 6.87 -14.89 11.54
N ILE A 9 7.50 -13.86 11.00
CA ILE A 9 6.86 -12.57 10.75
C ILE A 9 6.10 -12.68 9.44
N LEU A 10 4.80 -12.44 9.49
CA LEU A 10 3.89 -12.56 8.36
C LEU A 10 3.45 -11.15 7.92
N ASN A 11 3.82 -10.77 6.70
CA ASN A 11 3.40 -9.52 6.07
C ASN A 11 2.33 -9.80 5.00
N VAL A 12 1.25 -9.03 5.00
CA VAL A 12 0.30 -9.03 3.89
C VAL A 12 0.72 -7.99 2.87
N PHE A 13 1.24 -8.43 1.73
CA PHE A 13 1.42 -7.58 0.57
C PHE A 13 0.13 -7.57 -0.27
N PHE A 14 -0.72 -6.57 -0.06
CA PHE A 14 -2.06 -6.54 -0.63
C PHE A 14 -2.11 -5.79 -1.97
N GLN A 15 -2.79 -6.38 -2.95
CA GLN A 15 -3.34 -5.69 -4.12
C GLN A 15 -4.82 -6.05 -4.21
N ARG A 16 -5.68 -5.08 -4.54
CA ARG A 16 -7.15 -5.23 -4.47
C ARG A 16 -7.68 -6.49 -5.17
N PHE A 17 -7.08 -6.84 -6.31
CA PHE A 17 -7.48 -7.98 -7.14
C PHE A 17 -6.49 -9.15 -7.10
N GLY A 18 -5.59 -9.15 -6.12
CA GLY A 18 -4.42 -10.02 -6.08
C GLY A 18 -3.35 -9.62 -7.10
N HIS A 19 -2.23 -10.33 -7.08
CA HIS A 19 -1.04 -10.02 -7.88
C HIS A 19 -1.13 -10.49 -9.33
N HIS A 20 -2.15 -11.28 -9.68
CA HIS A 20 -2.33 -11.71 -11.07
C HIS A 20 -2.85 -10.53 -11.90
N PRO A 21 -2.21 -10.15 -13.04
CA PRO A 21 -2.58 -8.97 -13.82
C PRO A 21 -4.04 -8.95 -14.31
N ALA A 22 -4.62 -10.14 -14.49
CA ALA A 22 -6.02 -10.32 -14.90
C ALA A 22 -6.95 -10.74 -13.74
N GLY A 23 -6.49 -10.71 -12.48
CA GLY A 23 -7.28 -11.16 -11.31
C GLY A 23 -8.62 -10.45 -11.17
N TRP A 24 -8.67 -9.17 -11.56
CA TRP A 24 -9.89 -8.35 -11.56
C TRP A 24 -11.00 -8.88 -12.49
N ARG A 25 -10.66 -9.70 -13.49
CA ARG A 25 -11.61 -10.31 -14.45
C ARG A 25 -12.20 -11.62 -13.94
N HIS A 26 -11.70 -12.15 -12.82
CA HIS A 26 -12.18 -13.42 -12.29
C HIS A 26 -13.67 -13.29 -11.91
N PRO A 27 -14.55 -14.28 -12.21
CA PRO A 27 -15.99 -14.17 -11.93
C PRO A 27 -16.35 -13.94 -10.46
N SER A 28 -15.46 -14.28 -9.52
CA SER A 28 -15.65 -13.98 -8.09
C SER A 28 -15.30 -12.55 -7.69
N SER A 29 -14.67 -11.77 -8.57
CA SER A 29 -14.40 -10.35 -8.38
C SER A 29 -15.69 -9.56 -8.60
N LYS A 30 -16.41 -9.27 -7.51
CA LYS A 30 -17.72 -8.56 -7.54
C LYS A 30 -17.58 -7.03 -7.55
N ASP A 31 -16.40 -6.53 -7.91
CA ASP A 31 -16.01 -5.14 -7.73
C ASP A 31 -16.18 -4.34 -9.03
N ASP A 32 -16.55 -3.07 -8.93
CA ASP A 32 -16.76 -2.16 -10.08
C ASP A 32 -15.49 -1.45 -10.54
N GLY A 33 -14.35 -1.69 -9.86
CA GLY A 33 -13.04 -1.13 -10.18
C GLY A 33 -12.79 0.26 -9.56
N ARG A 34 -13.77 0.89 -8.90
CA ARG A 34 -13.62 2.22 -8.31
C ARG A 34 -13.05 2.15 -6.90
N PRO A 35 -12.18 3.06 -6.45
CA PRO A 35 -11.64 3.02 -5.09
C PRO A 35 -12.74 2.84 -4.02
N ASN A 36 -12.60 1.85 -3.15
CA ASN A 36 -13.60 1.47 -2.14
C ASN A 36 -12.94 1.37 -0.76
N LEU A 37 -13.19 2.35 0.11
CA LEU A 37 -12.58 2.40 1.43
C LEU A 37 -13.02 1.22 2.31
N ASP A 38 -14.31 0.90 2.34
CA ASP A 38 -14.85 -0.16 3.20
C ASP A 38 -14.23 -1.52 2.89
N TRP A 39 -13.89 -1.77 1.63
CA TRP A 39 -13.18 -2.98 1.23
C TRP A 39 -11.80 -3.06 1.88
N TRP A 40 -11.03 -1.97 1.87
CA TRP A 40 -9.71 -1.91 2.50
C TRP A 40 -9.77 -2.03 4.02
N LEU A 41 -10.75 -1.38 4.67
CA LEU A 41 -10.96 -1.49 6.11
C LEU A 41 -11.25 -2.95 6.51
N ARG A 42 -12.12 -3.64 5.76
CA ARG A 42 -12.41 -5.07 6.00
C ARG A 42 -11.19 -5.95 5.76
N ALA A 43 -10.40 -5.69 4.71
CA ALA A 43 -9.20 -6.45 4.41
C ALA A 43 -8.13 -6.31 5.50
N ALA A 44 -7.89 -5.09 5.99
CA ALA A 44 -6.95 -4.83 7.07
C ALA A 44 -7.40 -5.47 8.39
N LYS A 45 -8.70 -5.36 8.73
CA LYS A 45 -9.27 -6.01 9.92
C LYS A 45 -9.15 -7.53 9.86
N LEU A 46 -9.43 -8.13 8.70
CA LEU A 46 -9.25 -9.57 8.49
C LEU A 46 -7.79 -10.00 8.68
N ALA A 47 -6.83 -9.24 8.14
CA ALA A 47 -5.40 -9.52 8.32
C ALA A 47 -4.98 -9.45 9.80
N GLU A 48 -5.48 -8.44 10.53
CA GLU A 48 -5.23 -8.27 11.96
C GLU A 48 -5.82 -9.42 12.79
N ASP A 49 -7.07 -9.80 12.53
CA ASP A 49 -7.74 -10.91 13.20
C ASP A 49 -7.01 -12.25 12.95
N ALA A 50 -6.44 -12.40 11.75
CA ALA A 50 -5.61 -13.54 11.34
C ALA A 50 -4.15 -13.48 11.84
N LYS A 51 -3.79 -12.50 12.69
CA LYS A 51 -2.46 -12.35 13.32
C LYS A 51 -1.31 -12.07 12.35
N PHE A 52 -1.61 -11.43 11.22
CA PHE A 52 -0.54 -10.85 10.41
C PHE A 52 0.10 -9.67 11.15
N HIS A 53 1.39 -9.49 10.94
CA HIS A 53 2.18 -8.48 11.62
C HIS A 53 2.03 -7.13 10.94
N THR A 54 1.91 -7.11 9.61
CA THR A 54 1.87 -5.88 8.83
C THR A 54 0.89 -5.97 7.67
N PHE A 55 0.25 -4.85 7.37
CA PHE A 55 -0.55 -4.58 6.18
C PHE A 55 0.26 -3.64 5.29
N PHE A 56 0.75 -4.15 4.17
CA PHE A 56 1.69 -3.46 3.30
C PHE A 56 1.05 -3.06 1.97
N LEU A 57 1.15 -1.77 1.66
CA LEU A 57 0.72 -1.17 0.41
C LEU A 57 1.93 -0.75 -0.42
N ALA A 58 2.07 -1.37 -1.60
CA ALA A 58 2.98 -0.86 -2.63
C ALA A 58 2.36 0.33 -3.34
N ASP A 59 3.21 1.21 -3.84
CA ASP A 59 2.79 2.38 -4.60
C ASP A 59 3.70 2.64 -5.80
N PHE A 60 3.09 3.23 -6.82
CA PHE A 60 3.71 3.57 -8.09
C PHE A 60 3.21 4.94 -8.54
N ILE A 61 3.93 5.99 -8.14
CA ILE A 61 3.70 7.41 -8.49
C ILE A 61 3.91 7.75 -9.99
N GLY A 62 4.13 6.74 -10.82
CA GLY A 62 4.33 6.87 -12.25
C GLY A 62 4.42 5.49 -12.89
N ARG A 63 4.48 5.47 -14.22
CA ARG A 63 4.57 4.22 -14.98
C ARG A 63 5.94 4.09 -15.61
N SER A 64 6.58 2.95 -15.40
CA SER A 64 7.87 2.63 -16.02
C SER A 64 7.76 2.19 -17.48
N ALA A 65 6.57 1.81 -17.94
CA ALA A 65 6.31 1.29 -19.28
C ALA A 65 5.51 2.30 -20.13
N GLU A 66 5.58 2.13 -21.45
CA GLU A 66 4.83 2.91 -22.44
C GLU A 66 3.33 2.96 -22.09
N VAL A 67 2.76 4.17 -22.17
CA VAL A 67 1.33 4.37 -21.98
C VAL A 67 0.60 4.01 -23.26
N THR A 68 -0.17 2.92 -23.23
CA THR A 68 -0.98 2.44 -24.35
C THR A 68 -2.46 2.67 -24.07
N PRO A 69 -3.35 2.59 -25.07
CA PRO A 69 -4.80 2.64 -24.84
C PRO A 69 -5.33 1.56 -23.86
N GLN A 70 -4.59 0.47 -23.68
CA GLN A 70 -4.91 -0.62 -22.75
C GLN A 70 -4.52 -0.29 -21.31
N THR A 71 -3.62 0.68 -21.09
CA THR A 71 -3.12 1.05 -19.76
C THR A 71 -4.23 1.53 -18.82
N GLY A 72 -5.22 2.27 -19.33
CA GLY A 72 -6.39 2.71 -18.56
C GLY A 72 -7.35 1.58 -18.16
N ARG A 73 -7.19 0.38 -18.72
CA ARG A 73 -8.03 -0.80 -18.43
C ARG A 73 -7.40 -1.73 -17.38
N SER A 74 -6.24 -1.35 -16.83
CA SER A 74 -5.61 -2.12 -15.76
C SER A 74 -6.31 -1.86 -14.42
N GLY A 75 -6.63 -2.93 -13.70
CA GLY A 75 -7.18 -2.85 -12.34
C GLY A 75 -6.22 -2.25 -11.30
N LEU A 76 -4.96 -1.99 -11.68
CA LEU A 76 -3.97 -1.31 -10.84
C LEU A 76 -3.99 0.22 -10.98
N SER A 77 -4.67 0.76 -12.00
CA SER A 77 -4.62 2.19 -12.33
C SER A 77 -5.50 3.07 -11.42
N TYR A 78 -6.34 2.47 -10.57
CA TYR A 78 -7.30 3.18 -9.71
C TYR A 78 -7.20 2.69 -8.26
N GLN A 79 -6.24 3.23 -7.52
CA GLN A 79 -6.05 2.96 -6.10
C GLN A 79 -5.92 4.28 -5.32
N PHE A 80 -6.12 4.21 -4.00
CA PHE A 80 -5.86 5.34 -3.12
C PHE A 80 -4.35 5.55 -2.99
N GLU A 81 -3.96 6.80 -2.73
CA GLU A 81 -2.63 7.09 -2.22
C GLU A 81 -2.45 6.37 -0.85
N PRO A 82 -1.31 5.69 -0.59
CA PRO A 82 -1.17 4.80 0.56
C PRO A 82 -1.27 5.48 1.92
N LEU A 83 -0.66 6.64 2.14
CA LEU A 83 -0.61 7.27 3.47
C LEU A 83 -1.99 7.76 3.92
N THR A 84 -2.77 8.34 3.00
CA THR A 84 -4.15 8.73 3.23
C THR A 84 -5.04 7.52 3.54
N LEU A 85 -4.87 6.41 2.80
CA LEU A 85 -5.59 5.16 3.07
C LEU A 85 -5.18 4.53 4.41
N LEU A 86 -3.89 4.43 4.71
CA LEU A 86 -3.40 3.87 5.97
C LEU A 86 -3.82 4.71 7.17
N SER A 87 -3.95 6.04 7.02
CA SER A 87 -4.50 6.91 8.06
C SER A 87 -5.94 6.53 8.41
N ALA A 88 -6.77 6.17 7.42
CA ALA A 88 -8.12 5.67 7.67
C ALA A 88 -8.10 4.25 8.29
N ILE A 89 -7.23 3.36 7.82
CA ILE A 89 -7.08 2.00 8.37
C ILE A 89 -6.59 2.04 9.83
N ALA A 90 -5.73 3.00 10.18
CA ALA A 90 -5.20 3.19 11.53
C ALA A 90 -6.33 3.32 12.57
N ALA A 91 -7.39 4.06 12.24
CA ALA A 91 -8.56 4.22 13.10
C ALA A 91 -9.42 2.95 13.24
N SER A 92 -9.27 1.97 12.34
CA SER A 92 -10.09 0.74 12.30
C SER A 92 -9.39 -0.53 12.81
N THR A 93 -8.10 -0.42 13.15
CA THR A 93 -7.20 -1.52 13.57
C THR A 93 -6.46 -1.12 14.85
N GLN A 94 -5.91 -2.09 15.58
CA GLN A 94 -5.31 -1.84 16.91
C GLN A 94 -3.86 -2.31 17.05
N HIS A 95 -3.43 -3.31 16.27
CA HIS A 95 -2.17 -4.03 16.45
C HIS A 95 -1.37 -4.19 15.16
N ILE A 96 -2.04 -4.36 14.01
CA ILE A 96 -1.34 -4.61 12.74
C ILE A 96 -0.50 -3.39 12.34
N GLY A 97 0.76 -3.62 11.96
CA GLY A 97 1.64 -2.58 11.42
C GLY A 97 1.15 -2.07 10.06
N LEU A 98 1.33 -0.78 9.81
CA LEU A 98 0.80 -0.09 8.63
C LEU A 98 1.96 0.39 7.77
N VAL A 99 2.24 -0.31 6.68
CA VAL A 99 3.45 -0.08 5.87
C VAL A 99 3.08 0.54 4.53
N ALA A 100 3.57 1.75 4.28
CA ALA A 100 3.43 2.43 2.99
C ALA A 100 4.75 2.42 2.21
N THR A 101 4.64 2.29 0.89
CA THR A 101 5.72 2.64 -0.02
C THR A 101 5.67 4.14 -0.32
N VAL A 102 6.78 4.83 -0.10
CA VAL A 102 6.95 6.24 -0.52
C VAL A 102 8.30 6.37 -1.19
N ASN A 103 8.30 7.01 -2.36
CA ASN A 103 9.48 7.20 -3.18
C ASN A 103 10.28 8.42 -2.72
N ILE A 104 11.60 8.27 -2.58
CA ILE A 104 12.49 9.35 -2.11
C ILE A 104 12.94 10.32 -3.21
N ASN A 105 12.77 10.00 -4.48
CA ASN A 105 13.28 10.82 -5.57
C ASN A 105 12.42 12.07 -5.86
N PHE A 106 11.16 12.08 -5.43
CA PHE A 106 10.18 13.08 -5.86
C PHE A 106 9.45 13.81 -4.72
N SER A 107 9.82 13.51 -3.48
CA SER A 107 9.23 14.13 -2.29
C SER A 107 10.33 14.77 -1.46
N ASP A 108 10.08 15.98 -0.96
CA ASP A 108 10.99 16.64 -0.03
C ASP A 108 11.10 15.83 1.28
N PRO A 109 12.32 15.59 1.81
CA PRO A 109 12.51 14.82 3.03
C PRO A 109 11.70 15.33 4.23
N TYR A 110 11.51 16.65 4.33
CA TYR A 110 10.72 17.26 5.40
C TYR A 110 9.24 16.82 5.33
N ASN A 111 8.68 16.74 4.12
CA ASN A 111 7.29 16.33 3.94
C ASN A 111 7.11 14.85 4.30
N ILE A 112 8.00 13.98 3.81
CA ILE A 112 7.98 12.54 4.15
C ILE A 112 8.06 12.36 5.68
N ALA A 113 8.99 13.07 6.34
CA ALA A 113 9.14 12.97 7.79
C ALA A 113 7.85 13.37 8.53
N ARG A 114 7.20 14.45 8.11
CA ARG A 114 5.95 14.94 8.71
C ARG A 114 4.78 13.97 8.47
N GLU A 115 4.67 13.42 7.27
CA GLU A 115 3.63 12.45 6.90
C GLU A 115 3.75 11.16 7.71
N PHE A 116 4.95 10.56 7.77
CA PHE A 116 5.16 9.34 8.55
C PHE A 116 5.02 9.58 10.06
N THR A 117 5.48 10.71 10.58
CA THR A 117 5.27 11.07 11.99
C THR A 117 3.77 11.19 12.30
N SER A 118 3.00 11.77 11.39
CA SER A 118 1.54 11.88 11.55
C SER A 118 0.89 10.50 11.56
N LEU A 119 1.25 9.61 10.62
CA LEU A 119 0.74 8.24 10.60
C LEU A 119 1.17 7.45 11.85
N ASP A 120 2.38 7.65 12.34
CA ASP A 120 2.88 7.01 13.55
C ASP A 120 2.04 7.40 14.78
N HIS A 121 1.75 8.70 14.94
CA HIS A 121 0.85 9.18 16.00
C HIS A 121 -0.59 8.68 15.84
N LEU A 122 -1.15 8.74 14.62
CA LEU A 122 -2.52 8.27 14.36
C LEU A 122 -2.68 6.76 14.62
N SER A 123 -1.63 5.99 14.34
CA SER A 123 -1.63 4.54 14.50
C SER A 123 -1.16 4.07 15.88
N GLY A 124 -0.57 4.94 16.70
CA GLY A 124 -0.03 4.58 18.00
C GLY A 124 1.29 3.81 17.92
N GLY A 125 2.21 4.23 17.05
CA GLY A 125 3.54 3.61 16.91
C GLY A 125 3.61 2.44 15.93
N ARG A 126 2.67 2.35 14.98
CA ARG A 126 2.54 1.20 14.06
C ARG A 126 2.94 1.53 12.62
N ALA A 127 3.45 2.72 12.34
CA ALA A 127 3.81 3.12 10.99
C ALA A 127 5.10 2.42 10.52
N GLY A 128 5.14 2.03 9.25
CA GLY A 128 6.34 1.51 8.60
C GLY A 128 6.52 2.09 7.20
N TRP A 129 7.77 2.28 6.79
CA TRP A 129 8.12 2.83 5.49
C TRP A 129 8.89 1.81 4.65
N ASN A 130 8.32 1.42 3.51
CA ASN A 130 9.06 0.79 2.42
C ASN A 130 9.72 1.87 1.55
N ILE A 131 11.01 2.08 1.76
CA ILE A 131 11.81 3.11 1.07
C ILE A 131 12.15 2.62 -0.33
N VAL A 132 11.75 3.38 -1.36
CA VAL A 132 12.05 3.04 -2.76
C VAL A 132 12.61 4.23 -3.52
N SER A 133 13.41 3.93 -4.54
CA SER A 133 13.83 4.88 -5.57
C SER A 133 13.30 4.46 -6.94
N SER A 134 13.07 5.42 -7.82
CA SER A 134 12.68 5.21 -9.21
C SER A 134 13.80 5.63 -10.14
N PHE A 135 14.02 4.82 -11.18
CA PHE A 135 14.92 5.13 -12.29
C PHE A 135 14.17 5.37 -13.60
N SER A 136 12.84 5.50 -13.57
CA SER A 136 12.04 5.70 -14.77
C SER A 136 12.04 7.16 -15.21
N GLY A 137 12.56 7.43 -16.42
CA GLY A 137 12.46 8.75 -17.05
C GLY A 137 11.01 9.20 -17.29
N ALA A 138 10.09 8.26 -17.54
CA ALA A 138 8.67 8.58 -17.68
C ALA A 138 8.04 9.03 -16.36
N THR A 139 8.42 8.41 -15.23
CA THR A 139 8.03 8.92 -13.91
C THR A 139 8.66 10.28 -13.64
N ALA A 140 9.96 10.46 -13.95
CA ALA A 140 10.66 11.73 -13.73
C ALA A 140 10.01 12.92 -14.47
N ALA A 141 9.58 12.70 -15.72
CA ALA A 141 8.89 13.71 -16.51
C ALA A 141 7.60 14.24 -15.86
N ASN A 142 6.87 13.41 -15.09
CA ASN A 142 5.67 13.84 -14.35
C ASN A 142 6.00 14.85 -13.23
N PHE A 143 7.25 14.86 -12.75
CA PHE A 143 7.74 15.74 -11.70
C PHE A 143 8.64 16.87 -12.23
N GLY A 144 8.74 17.03 -13.56
CA GLY A 144 9.55 18.06 -14.20
C GLY A 144 11.06 17.82 -14.14
N LEU A 145 11.47 16.55 -14.02
CA LEU A 145 12.87 16.09 -14.01
C LEU A 145 13.25 15.42 -15.34
#